data_AF-A0A964G4N0-F1
#
_entry.id   AF-A0A964G4N0-F1
#
_cell.length_a   1.000
_cell.length_b   1.000
_cell.length_c   1.000
_cell.angle_alpha   90.00
_cell.angle_beta   90.00
_cell.angle_gamma   90.00
#
_symmetry.space_group_name_H-M   'P 1'
#
loop_
_entity.id
_entity.type
_entity.pdbx_description
1 polymer ?
#
loop_
_entity_poly.entity_id
_entity_poly.type
_entity_poly.pdbx_seq_one_letter_code
_entity_poly.pdbx_strand_id
1 'polypeptide(L)'
;MITDFHPDTKYRREWELEESNFSYSVFLRNTVKGIISGNRRSAWLTRFSPDITGIVDQYISGHLFGRKIDFNLDENLRRLRNQQVFDFVITEVRKKLMKFIQNARSNEVIEAEWTKLSNFKVLKVRMERAIPTRKCVYPYVDFPPRGGFERKFTEDVLENDSSVEAYVKLNQYLHQFSIPYINSMGHLVPYYPDFLVRTSDAMYIIETKSTKDANSDIDTKIKAIAASELCIRISKIKNMPPTIQPRNWDYVLIPQNIFEEMEGSGLRSIIERCEANLALLKMRRE
;
A
#
# COMPACT_ATOMS: atom_id res chain seq x y z
N MET A 1 -12.76 -31.31 8.27
CA MET A 1 -12.82 -31.61 9.72
C MET A 1 -14.29 -31.63 10.12
N ILE A 2 -14.79 -32.78 10.56
CA ILE A 2 -16.15 -32.93 11.08
C ILE A 2 -16.03 -33.18 12.58
N THR A 3 -16.64 -32.34 13.40
CA THR A 3 -16.63 -32.54 14.85
C THR A 3 -17.92 -33.24 15.23
N ASP A 4 -17.80 -34.46 15.73
CA ASP A 4 -18.91 -35.21 16.29
C ASP A 4 -18.90 -34.99 17.80
N PHE A 5 -20.00 -34.47 18.33
CA PHE A 5 -20.15 -34.13 19.74
C PHE A 5 -21.44 -34.70 20.28
N HIS A 6 -21.31 -35.60 21.26
CA HIS A 6 -22.45 -36.15 21.98
C HIS A 6 -22.66 -35.36 23.28
N PRO A 7 -23.79 -34.64 23.43
CA PRO A 7 -24.00 -33.70 24.53
C PRO A 7 -24.05 -34.34 25.92
N ASP A 8 -24.66 -35.54 26.05
CA ASP A 8 -24.84 -36.16 27.37
C ASP A 8 -23.59 -36.85 27.92
N THR A 9 -22.81 -37.50 27.05
CA THR A 9 -21.57 -38.19 27.43
C THR A 9 -20.35 -37.28 27.38
N LYS A 10 -20.52 -36.03 26.90
CA LYS A 10 -19.45 -35.08 26.53
C LYS A 10 -18.40 -35.68 25.58
N TYR A 11 -18.75 -36.75 24.87
CA TYR A 11 -17.85 -37.39 23.94
C TYR A 11 -17.65 -36.48 22.73
N ARG A 12 -16.39 -36.12 22.47
CA ARG A 12 -15.99 -35.32 21.32
C ARG A 12 -14.98 -36.11 20.50
N ARG A 13 -15.31 -36.35 19.23
CA ARG A 13 -14.38 -36.92 18.26
C ARG A 13 -14.31 -36.02 17.04
N GLU A 14 -13.09 -35.61 16.71
CA GLU A 14 -12.81 -34.89 15.49
C GLU A 14 -12.44 -35.89 14.41
N TRP A 15 -13.25 -35.93 13.35
CA TRP A 15 -12.98 -36.72 12.17
C TRP A 15 -12.20 -35.84 11.18
N GLU A 16 -10.95 -36.19 10.94
CA GLU A 16 -10.23 -35.74 9.77
C GLU A 16 -10.63 -36.62 8.60
N LEU A 17 -11.10 -36.00 7.51
CA LEU A 17 -11.11 -36.71 6.23
C LEU A 17 -9.64 -36.98 5.91
N GLU A 18 -9.24 -38.25 5.81
CA GLU A 18 -7.98 -38.60 5.17
C GLU A 18 -8.10 -38.23 3.70
N GLU A 19 -7.65 -37.02 3.34
CA GLU A 19 -7.32 -36.75 1.95
C GLU A 19 -6.18 -37.70 1.59
N SER A 20 -6.48 -38.78 0.86
CA SER A 20 -5.52 -39.80 0.43
C SER A 20 -4.36 -39.25 -0.42
N ASN A 21 -4.36 -37.94 -0.70
CA ASN A 21 -3.46 -37.26 -1.62
C ASN A 21 -2.64 -36.11 -0.98
N PHE A 22 -2.69 -35.90 0.34
CA PHE A 22 -1.87 -34.86 0.98
C PHE A 22 -0.44 -35.36 1.22
N SER A 23 0.54 -34.72 0.59
CA SER A 23 1.98 -35.00 0.77
C SER A 23 2.77 -33.71 0.88
N TYR A 24 4.02 -33.79 1.35
CA TYR A 24 4.89 -32.61 1.43
C TYR A 24 5.11 -31.96 0.05
N SER A 25 5.29 -32.77 -1.00
CA SER A 25 5.46 -32.27 -2.36
C SER A 25 4.20 -31.56 -2.90
N VAL A 26 3.01 -32.06 -2.55
CA VAL A 26 1.74 -31.41 -2.87
C VAL A 26 1.61 -30.09 -2.11
N PHE A 27 1.98 -30.06 -0.83
CA PHE A 27 2.02 -28.83 -0.03
C PHE A 27 2.94 -27.79 -0.67
N LEU A 28 4.21 -28.13 -0.93
CA LEU A 28 5.18 -27.24 -1.57
C LEU A 28 4.66 -26.68 -2.90
N ARG A 29 4.13 -27.54 -3.77
CA ARG A 29 3.57 -27.12 -5.06
C ARG A 29 2.42 -26.12 -4.88
N ASN A 30 1.52 -26.38 -3.95
CA ASN A 30 0.37 -25.51 -3.68
C ASN A 30 0.82 -24.19 -3.05
N THR A 31 1.81 -24.21 -2.15
CA THR A 31 2.40 -23.01 -1.54
C THR A 31 3.09 -22.15 -2.58
N VAL A 32 3.92 -22.73 -3.45
CA VAL A 32 4.62 -21.99 -4.53
C VAL A 32 3.61 -21.42 -5.53
N LYS A 33 2.61 -22.21 -5.92
CA LYS A 33 1.49 -21.71 -6.72
C LYS A 33 0.80 -20.54 -6.02
N GLY A 34 0.53 -20.65 -4.72
CA GLY A 34 -0.03 -19.58 -3.91
C GLY A 34 0.83 -18.32 -3.87
N ILE A 35 2.14 -18.44 -3.71
CA ILE A 35 3.10 -17.30 -3.72
C ILE A 35 3.08 -16.56 -5.05
N ILE A 36 3.13 -17.30 -6.17
CA ILE A 36 3.21 -16.75 -7.52
C ILE A 36 1.86 -16.21 -8.00
N SER A 37 0.78 -16.93 -7.70
CA SER A 37 -0.59 -16.54 -8.03
C SER A 37 -1.11 -15.45 -7.09
N GLY A 38 -2.14 -14.71 -7.55
CA GLY A 38 -2.77 -13.63 -6.78
C GLY A 38 -2.65 -12.25 -7.43
N ASN A 39 -1.70 -12.03 -8.35
CA ASN A 39 -1.59 -10.79 -9.12
C ASN A 39 -1.03 -11.06 -10.52
N ARG A 40 -1.67 -10.53 -11.58
CA ARG A 40 -1.15 -10.67 -12.96
C ARG A 40 0.27 -10.13 -13.12
N ARG A 41 0.65 -9.13 -12.31
CA ARG A 41 2.00 -8.53 -12.32
C ARG A 41 3.10 -9.46 -11.80
N SER A 42 2.76 -10.54 -11.09
CA SER A 42 3.74 -11.54 -10.61
C SER A 42 3.81 -12.79 -11.49
N ALA A 43 3.06 -12.85 -12.60
CA ALA A 43 3.01 -14.01 -13.48
C ALA A 43 4.39 -14.42 -14.04
N TRP A 44 5.31 -13.46 -14.23
CA TRP A 44 6.67 -13.72 -14.69
C TRP A 44 7.50 -14.57 -13.71
N LEU A 45 7.12 -14.63 -12.42
CA LEU A 45 7.79 -15.48 -11.42
C LEU A 45 7.60 -16.97 -11.68
N THR A 46 6.59 -17.35 -12.49
CA THR A 46 6.33 -18.75 -12.86
C THR A 46 7.58 -19.43 -13.43
N ARG A 47 8.43 -18.68 -14.17
CA ARG A 47 9.67 -19.23 -14.72
C ARG A 47 10.72 -19.59 -13.66
N PHE A 48 10.62 -19.02 -12.46
CA PHE A 48 11.49 -19.28 -11.31
C PHE A 48 10.83 -20.22 -10.29
N SER A 49 9.74 -20.91 -10.66
CA SER A 49 9.05 -21.85 -9.78
C SER A 49 9.97 -22.90 -9.15
N PRO A 50 10.95 -23.50 -9.86
CA PRO A 50 11.89 -24.45 -9.23
C PRO A 50 12.73 -23.80 -8.12
N ASP A 51 13.29 -22.62 -8.36
CA ASP A 51 14.11 -21.90 -7.38
C ASP A 51 13.28 -21.50 -6.15
N ILE A 52 12.07 -20.98 -6.39
CA ILE A 52 11.13 -20.63 -5.32
C ILE A 52 10.75 -21.88 -4.52
N THR A 53 10.57 -23.03 -5.18
CA THR A 53 10.31 -24.31 -4.49
C THR A 53 11.46 -24.68 -3.56
N GLY A 54 12.71 -24.57 -4.03
CA GLY A 54 13.89 -24.84 -3.20
C GLY A 54 13.99 -23.90 -1.99
N ILE A 55 13.74 -22.61 -2.17
CA ILE A 55 13.72 -21.62 -1.08
C ILE A 55 12.62 -21.97 -0.05
N VAL A 56 11.42 -22.29 -0.54
CA VAL A 56 10.27 -22.61 0.32
C VAL A 56 10.52 -23.91 1.09
N ASP A 57 11.06 -24.94 0.46
CA ASP A 57 11.46 -26.20 1.11
C ASP A 57 12.49 -25.94 2.22
N GLN A 58 13.61 -25.28 1.89
CA GLN A 58 14.66 -24.95 2.87
C GLN A 58 14.11 -24.14 4.06
N TYR A 59 13.24 -23.17 3.78
CA TYR A 59 12.62 -22.37 4.82
C TYR A 59 11.71 -23.21 5.74
N ILE A 60 10.80 -24.00 5.18
CA ILE A 60 9.84 -24.79 5.97
C ILE A 60 10.54 -25.91 6.73
N SER A 61 11.45 -26.65 6.08
CA SER A 61 12.13 -27.80 6.67
C SER A 61 13.25 -27.42 7.63
N GLY A 62 13.89 -26.25 7.45
CA GLY A 62 15.05 -25.84 8.24
C GLY A 62 14.82 -24.73 9.26
N HIS A 63 13.87 -23.82 9.02
CA HIS A 63 13.80 -22.55 9.75
C HIS A 63 12.44 -22.24 10.37
N LEU A 64 11.34 -22.57 9.70
CA LEU A 64 9.99 -22.15 10.10
C LEU A 64 9.63 -22.54 11.55
N PHE A 65 10.09 -23.72 11.99
CA PHE A 65 9.80 -24.26 13.33
C PHE A 65 10.95 -24.10 14.32
N GLY A 66 11.97 -23.30 13.99
CA GLY A 66 13.17 -23.09 14.83
C GLY A 66 14.09 -24.30 14.93
N ARG A 67 13.79 -25.38 14.21
CA ARG A 67 14.59 -26.60 14.12
C ARG A 67 14.34 -27.29 12.77
N LYS A 68 15.21 -28.23 12.42
CA LYS A 68 15.01 -29.08 11.25
C LYS A 68 13.85 -30.05 11.47
N ILE A 69 12.94 -30.15 10.51
CA ILE A 69 11.77 -31.05 10.54
C ILE A 69 11.87 -32.06 9.40
N ASP A 70 11.63 -33.33 9.72
CA ASP A 70 11.50 -34.40 8.71
C ASP A 70 10.01 -34.59 8.35
N PHE A 71 9.65 -34.17 7.14
CA PHE A 71 8.28 -34.32 6.62
C PHE A 71 8.02 -35.68 5.95
N ASN A 72 8.92 -36.66 6.07
CA ASN A 72 8.59 -38.05 5.78
C ASN A 72 7.78 -38.70 6.91
N LEU A 73 7.79 -38.09 8.10
CA LEU A 73 7.00 -38.53 9.26
C LEU A 73 5.58 -37.93 9.20
N ASP A 74 4.56 -38.79 9.24
CA ASP A 74 3.15 -38.40 9.13
C ASP A 74 2.72 -37.39 10.21
N GLU A 75 3.23 -37.54 11.43
CA GLU A 75 2.95 -36.61 12.53
C GLU A 75 3.36 -35.15 12.23
N ASN A 76 4.44 -34.96 11.47
CA ASN A 76 4.93 -33.65 11.06
C ASN A 76 4.13 -33.12 9.87
N LEU A 77 3.80 -33.99 8.90
CA LEU A 77 2.96 -33.65 7.75
C LEU A 77 1.59 -33.12 8.17
N ARG A 78 0.96 -33.72 9.18
CA ARG A 78 -0.35 -33.28 9.70
C ARG A 78 -0.35 -31.81 10.12
N ARG A 79 0.78 -31.28 10.62
CA ARG A 79 0.90 -29.87 11.02
C ARG A 79 0.81 -28.91 9.84
N LEU A 80 1.23 -29.33 8.65
CA LEU A 80 1.14 -28.54 7.42
C LEU A 80 -0.29 -28.47 6.85
N ARG A 81 -1.24 -29.28 7.34
CA ARG A 81 -2.66 -29.15 6.99
C ARG A 81 -3.32 -27.90 7.60
N ASN A 82 -2.64 -27.25 8.54
CA ASN A 82 -3.16 -26.02 9.14
C ASN A 82 -3.13 -24.89 8.10
N GLN A 83 -4.32 -24.42 7.71
CA GLN A 83 -4.49 -23.32 6.77
C GLN A 83 -3.75 -22.04 7.19
N GLN A 84 -3.67 -21.75 8.49
CA GLN A 84 -2.95 -20.59 9.00
C GLN A 84 -1.44 -20.67 8.71
N VAL A 85 -0.86 -21.87 8.80
CA VAL A 85 0.55 -22.10 8.45
C VAL A 85 0.74 -21.92 6.95
N PHE A 86 -0.16 -22.47 6.14
CA PHE A 86 -0.12 -22.33 4.68
C PHE A 86 -0.19 -20.85 4.25
N ASP A 87 -1.17 -20.11 4.76
CA ASP A 87 -1.37 -18.68 4.43
C ASP A 87 -0.21 -17.82 4.95
N PHE A 88 0.32 -18.14 6.13
CA PHE A 88 1.49 -17.47 6.71
C PHE A 88 2.72 -17.64 5.81
N VAL A 89 3.06 -18.88 5.44
CA VAL A 89 4.23 -19.15 4.59
C VAL A 89 4.09 -18.43 3.25
N ILE A 90 2.91 -18.52 2.61
CA ILE A 90 2.65 -17.82 1.34
C ILE A 90 2.90 -16.32 1.50
N THR A 91 2.29 -15.71 2.52
CA THR A 91 2.31 -14.26 2.69
C THR A 91 3.72 -13.76 3.02
N GLU A 92 4.42 -14.41 3.95
CA GLU A 92 5.74 -13.95 4.39
C GLU A 92 6.82 -14.21 3.35
N VAL A 93 6.82 -15.38 2.69
CA VAL A 93 7.76 -15.64 1.59
C VAL A 93 7.52 -14.66 0.45
N ARG A 94 6.25 -14.40 0.07
CA ARG A 94 5.93 -13.44 -0.98
C ARG A 94 6.41 -12.03 -0.63
N LYS A 95 6.16 -11.54 0.59
CA LYS A 95 6.65 -10.23 1.05
C LYS A 95 8.16 -10.10 0.94
N LYS A 96 8.90 -11.09 1.45
CA LYS A 96 10.37 -11.10 1.44
C LYS A 96 10.92 -11.18 0.02
N LEU A 97 10.32 -12.02 -0.84
CA LEU A 97 10.69 -12.13 -2.25
C LEU A 97 10.46 -10.82 -3.00
N MET A 98 9.29 -10.20 -2.85
CA MET A 98 8.99 -8.93 -3.53
C MET A 98 9.92 -7.81 -3.04
N LYS A 99 10.21 -7.76 -1.74
CA LYS A 99 11.15 -6.78 -1.18
C LYS A 99 12.57 -7.00 -1.69
N PHE A 100 13.02 -8.25 -1.79
CA PHE A 100 14.32 -8.59 -2.38
C PHE A 100 14.41 -8.11 -3.84
N ILE A 101 13.38 -8.39 -4.65
CA ILE A 101 13.33 -7.96 -6.06
C ILE A 101 13.33 -6.43 -6.17
N GLN A 102 12.58 -5.74 -5.30
CA GLN A 102 12.54 -4.27 -5.29
C GLN A 102 13.92 -3.68 -4.94
N ASN A 103 14.62 -4.23 -3.95
CA ASN A 103 15.95 -3.79 -3.54
C ASN A 103 17.02 -4.12 -4.59
N ALA A 104 16.90 -5.24 -5.30
CA ALA A 104 17.84 -5.56 -6.37
C ALA A 104 17.80 -4.51 -7.50
N ARG A 105 16.62 -3.92 -7.75
CA ARG A 105 16.45 -2.83 -8.73
C ARG A 105 16.90 -1.46 -8.22
N SER A 106 17.05 -1.26 -6.90
CA SER A 106 17.40 0.07 -6.36
C SER A 106 18.87 0.46 -6.57
N ASN A 107 19.71 -0.45 -7.08
CA ASN A 107 21.08 -0.14 -7.47
C ASN A 107 21.20 0.49 -8.88
N GLU A 108 20.08 0.66 -9.60
CA GLU A 108 20.05 1.36 -10.89
C GLU A 108 20.03 2.89 -10.69
N VAL A 109 20.56 3.61 -11.67
CA VAL A 109 20.49 5.08 -11.74
C VAL A 109 19.00 5.50 -11.66
N ILE A 110 18.68 6.43 -10.76
CA ILE A 110 17.31 6.95 -10.66
C ILE A 110 17.05 7.90 -11.84
N GLU A 111 16.46 7.37 -12.90
CA GLU A 111 15.92 8.16 -14.00
C GLU A 111 14.49 8.62 -13.64
N ALA A 112 14.22 9.91 -13.79
CA ALA A 112 12.87 10.45 -13.63
C ALA A 112 12.38 11.00 -14.96
N GLU A 113 11.19 10.55 -15.35
CA GLU A 113 10.44 11.11 -16.46
C GLU A 113 9.46 12.15 -15.93
N TRP A 114 9.69 13.42 -16.28
CA TRP A 114 8.83 14.52 -15.87
C TRP A 114 7.69 14.73 -16.89
N THR A 115 6.45 14.78 -16.40
CA THR A 115 5.27 15.10 -17.21
C THR A 115 4.58 16.35 -16.67
N LYS A 116 4.17 17.26 -17.56
CA LYS A 116 3.35 18.42 -17.18
C LYS A 116 1.90 18.02 -17.05
N LEU A 117 1.25 18.41 -15.96
CA LEU A 117 -0.20 18.20 -15.77
C LEU A 117 -1.04 18.84 -16.88
N SER A 118 -0.59 19.95 -17.45
CA SER A 118 -1.24 20.62 -18.59
C SER A 118 -1.30 19.77 -19.87
N ASN A 119 -0.54 18.68 -19.96
CA ASN A 119 -0.62 17.75 -21.08
C ASN A 119 -1.95 16.97 -21.06
N PHE A 120 -2.56 16.80 -19.88
CA PHE A 120 -3.84 16.11 -19.70
C PHE A 120 -4.99 17.11 -19.84
N LYS A 121 -5.34 17.50 -21.07
CA LYS A 121 -6.27 18.63 -21.34
C LYS A 121 -7.75 18.37 -21.00
N VAL A 122 -8.18 17.11 -20.97
CA VAL A 122 -9.61 16.76 -20.86
C VAL A 122 -9.84 15.93 -19.61
N LEU A 123 -10.47 16.55 -18.61
CA LEU A 123 -11.02 15.88 -17.44
C LEU A 123 -12.55 15.80 -17.59
N LYS A 124 -13.11 14.59 -17.52
CA LYS A 124 -14.56 14.41 -17.47
C LYS A 124 -15.04 14.71 -16.06
N VAL A 125 -15.95 15.68 -15.93
CA VAL A 125 -16.40 16.23 -14.65
C VAL A 125 -17.92 16.12 -14.55
N ARG A 126 -18.45 15.74 -13.38
CA ARG A 126 -19.89 15.86 -13.09
C ARG A 126 -20.19 17.19 -12.43
N MET A 127 -20.75 18.12 -13.20
CA MET A 127 -21.00 19.50 -12.75
C MET A 127 -21.85 19.58 -11.48
N GLU A 128 -22.79 18.67 -11.28
CA GLU A 128 -23.66 18.61 -10.09
C GLU A 128 -22.90 18.42 -8.75
N ARG A 129 -21.65 17.93 -8.81
CA ARG A 129 -20.76 17.71 -7.65
C ARG A 129 -19.40 18.38 -7.82
N ALA A 130 -19.29 19.27 -8.80
CA ALA A 130 -18.06 19.97 -9.08
C ALA A 130 -18.01 21.30 -8.33
N ILE A 131 -16.80 21.74 -8.04
CA ILE A 131 -16.53 23.09 -7.55
C ILE A 131 -15.71 23.83 -8.61
N PRO A 132 -15.91 25.16 -8.77
CA PRO A 132 -14.99 25.98 -9.55
C PRO A 132 -13.64 26.08 -8.83
N THR A 133 -12.55 26.12 -9.59
CA THR A 133 -11.20 26.24 -9.04
C THR A 133 -10.50 27.48 -9.58
N ARG A 134 -9.57 28.02 -8.80
CA ARG A 134 -8.68 29.11 -9.23
C ARG A 134 -7.21 28.70 -9.22
N LYS A 135 -6.87 27.71 -8.40
CA LYS A 135 -5.49 27.22 -8.20
C LYS A 135 -5.23 25.85 -8.85
N CYS A 136 -6.22 25.26 -9.49
CA CYS A 136 -6.07 24.01 -10.24
C CYS A 136 -5.90 24.28 -11.74
N VAL A 137 -5.22 23.38 -12.46
CA VAL A 137 -5.10 23.43 -13.93
C VAL A 137 -6.45 23.23 -14.63
N TYR A 138 -7.41 22.60 -13.94
CA TYR A 138 -8.76 22.36 -14.44
C TYR A 138 -9.73 23.35 -13.84
N PRO A 139 -10.57 24.04 -14.63
CA PRO A 139 -11.48 25.07 -14.13
C PRO A 139 -12.55 24.52 -13.16
N TYR A 140 -12.79 23.22 -13.21
CA TYR A 140 -13.69 22.51 -12.31
C TYR A 140 -13.09 21.17 -11.89
N VAL A 141 -13.33 20.78 -10.66
CA VAL A 141 -12.98 19.46 -10.10
C VAL A 141 -14.23 18.88 -9.45
N ASP A 142 -14.58 17.63 -9.76
CA ASP A 142 -15.68 16.92 -9.09
C ASP A 142 -15.21 15.98 -7.99
N PHE A 143 -16.15 15.75 -7.07
CA PHE A 143 -15.98 14.84 -5.96
C PHE A 143 -17.04 13.74 -6.04
N PRO A 144 -16.69 12.49 -5.68
CA PRO A 144 -17.68 11.43 -5.59
C PRO A 144 -18.70 11.75 -4.48
N PRO A 145 -19.90 11.14 -4.47
CA PRO A 145 -20.90 11.39 -3.43
C PRO A 145 -20.40 11.15 -1.99
N ARG A 146 -19.40 10.28 -1.81
CA ARG A 146 -18.75 9.99 -0.53
C ARG A 146 -17.43 10.75 -0.32
N GLY A 147 -17.07 11.66 -1.22
CA GLY A 147 -15.83 12.44 -1.19
C GLY A 147 -15.95 13.77 -0.46
N GLY A 148 -16.81 13.86 0.56
CA GLY A 148 -17.06 15.10 1.29
C GLY A 148 -15.81 15.66 1.98
N PHE A 149 -14.92 14.80 2.47
CA PHE A 149 -13.68 15.23 3.10
C PHE A 149 -12.72 15.87 2.07
N GLU A 150 -12.42 15.18 0.97
CA GLU A 150 -11.61 15.74 -0.13
C GLU A 150 -12.18 17.08 -0.64
N ARG A 151 -13.51 17.17 -0.75
CA ARG A 151 -14.21 18.38 -1.17
C ARG A 151 -13.97 19.53 -0.18
N LYS A 152 -14.24 19.32 1.11
CA LYS A 152 -14.02 20.32 2.15
C LYS A 152 -12.56 20.76 2.23
N PHE A 153 -11.62 19.81 2.19
CA PHE A 153 -10.19 20.15 2.17
C PHE A 153 -9.83 21.05 0.97
N THR A 154 -10.46 20.80 -0.20
CA THR A 154 -10.25 21.64 -1.37
C THR A 154 -10.88 23.04 -1.21
N GLU A 155 -12.15 23.09 -0.83
CA GLU A 155 -12.91 24.34 -0.67
C GLU A 155 -12.32 25.22 0.44
N ASP A 156 -12.00 24.65 1.60
CA ASP A 156 -11.64 25.37 2.81
C ASP A 156 -10.15 25.73 2.86
N VAL A 157 -9.27 24.89 2.29
CA VAL A 157 -7.81 25.05 2.38
C VAL A 157 -7.18 25.30 1.02
N LEU A 158 -7.29 24.36 0.08
CA LEU A 158 -6.51 24.45 -1.17
C LEU A 158 -6.87 25.68 -2.02
N GLU A 159 -8.15 26.05 -2.08
CA GLU A 159 -8.60 27.26 -2.79
C GLU A 159 -8.35 28.55 -1.98
N ASN A 160 -8.43 28.52 -0.65
CA ASN A 160 -8.41 29.75 0.17
C ASN A 160 -7.05 30.13 0.73
N ASP A 161 -6.15 29.18 1.01
CA ASP A 161 -4.86 29.47 1.65
C ASP A 161 -3.87 30.10 0.65
N SER A 162 -3.34 31.29 0.98
CA SER A 162 -2.40 32.03 0.14
C SER A 162 -1.04 31.34 -0.04
N SER A 163 -0.66 30.44 0.86
CA SER A 163 0.57 29.63 0.74
C SER A 163 0.45 28.55 -0.34
N VAL A 164 -0.78 28.17 -0.73
CA VAL A 164 -1.04 27.24 -1.83
C VAL A 164 -1.01 28.00 -3.16
N GLU A 165 0.02 27.76 -3.95
CA GLU A 165 0.18 28.40 -5.26
C GLU A 165 -0.49 27.63 -6.39
N ALA A 166 -0.54 26.30 -6.29
CA ALA A 166 -1.29 25.45 -7.21
C ALA A 166 -1.58 24.08 -6.58
N TYR A 167 -2.61 23.39 -7.08
CA TYR A 167 -2.83 21.99 -6.74
C TYR A 167 -3.47 21.22 -7.90
N VAL A 168 -3.53 19.90 -7.78
CA VAL A 168 -4.41 19.05 -8.59
C VAL A 168 -4.97 17.94 -7.72
N LYS A 169 -6.26 17.64 -7.91
CA LYS A 169 -6.85 16.37 -7.47
C LYS A 169 -6.52 15.31 -8.51
N LEU A 170 -5.79 14.28 -8.10
CA LEU A 170 -5.35 13.24 -9.02
C LEU A 170 -6.52 12.34 -9.44
N ASN A 171 -6.58 12.04 -10.73
CA ASN A 171 -7.46 11.03 -11.29
C ASN A 171 -6.59 9.85 -11.75
N GLN A 172 -6.80 8.69 -11.14
CA GLN A 172 -5.98 7.49 -11.38
C GLN A 172 -6.01 7.00 -12.84
N TYR A 173 -7.08 7.28 -13.59
CA TYR A 173 -7.22 6.85 -14.99
C TYR A 173 -6.64 7.86 -15.98
N LEU A 174 -6.66 9.16 -15.63
CA LEU A 174 -6.15 10.22 -16.48
C LEU A 174 -4.65 10.44 -16.28
N HIS A 175 -4.24 10.74 -15.05
CA HIS A 175 -2.85 11.16 -14.77
C HIS A 175 -1.90 9.97 -14.66
N GLN A 176 -2.41 8.78 -14.32
CA GLN A 176 -1.61 7.56 -14.12
C GLN A 176 -0.44 7.72 -13.14
N PHE A 177 -0.46 8.76 -12.31
CA PHE A 177 0.52 8.99 -11.27
C PHE A 177 0.29 8.00 -10.13
N SER A 178 1.20 7.04 -9.98
CA SER A 178 1.09 6.00 -8.97
C SER A 178 2.44 5.68 -8.31
N ILE A 179 2.36 5.30 -7.05
CA ILE A 179 3.50 4.93 -6.22
C ILE A 179 3.43 3.41 -6.01
N PRO A 180 4.42 2.63 -6.46
CA PRO A 180 4.41 1.19 -6.25
C PRO A 180 4.69 0.86 -4.78
N TYR A 181 3.88 -0.02 -4.18
CA TYR A 181 4.12 -0.54 -2.82
C TYR A 181 3.80 -2.04 -2.72
N ILE A 182 4.37 -2.70 -1.73
CA ILE A 182 4.08 -4.11 -1.40
C ILE A 182 3.04 -4.12 -0.28
N ASN A 183 1.82 -4.57 -0.55
CA ASN A 183 0.76 -4.53 0.45
C ASN A 183 0.96 -5.56 1.59
N SER A 184 0.08 -5.53 2.59
CA SER A 184 0.07 -6.46 3.73
C SER A 184 -0.05 -7.95 3.33
N MET A 185 -0.50 -8.25 2.12
CA MET A 185 -0.53 -9.60 1.55
C MET A 185 0.73 -9.95 0.73
N GLY A 186 1.69 -9.03 0.59
CA GLY A 186 2.91 -9.24 -0.18
C GLY A 186 2.77 -8.99 -1.69
N HIS A 187 1.66 -8.42 -2.17
CA HIS A 187 1.49 -8.09 -3.58
C HIS A 187 2.07 -6.72 -3.91
N LEU A 188 2.81 -6.62 -5.03
CA LEU A 188 3.20 -5.34 -5.61
C LEU A 188 2.02 -4.69 -6.33
N VAL A 189 1.55 -3.56 -5.80
CA VAL A 189 0.34 -2.87 -6.28
C VAL A 189 0.59 -1.36 -6.43
N PRO A 190 -0.13 -0.68 -7.32
CA PRO A 190 -0.06 0.78 -7.43
C PRO A 190 -0.90 1.44 -6.33
N TYR A 191 -0.37 2.50 -5.73
CA TYR A 191 -1.09 3.45 -4.89
C TYR A 191 -1.28 4.76 -5.64
N TYR A 192 -2.51 5.28 -5.65
CA TYR A 192 -2.87 6.56 -6.26
C TYR A 192 -3.22 7.56 -5.15
N PRO A 193 -2.37 8.56 -4.87
CA PRO A 193 -2.66 9.59 -3.87
C PRO A 193 -3.76 10.54 -4.34
N ASP A 194 -4.36 11.27 -3.40
CA ASP A 194 -5.49 12.17 -3.70
C ASP A 194 -5.06 13.48 -4.37
N PHE A 195 -4.02 14.14 -3.86
CA PHE A 195 -3.62 15.47 -4.33
C PHE A 195 -2.11 15.60 -4.53
N LEU A 196 -1.75 16.47 -5.49
CA LEU A 196 -0.45 17.13 -5.52
C LEU A 196 -0.68 18.62 -5.21
N VAL A 197 0.11 19.19 -4.30
CA VAL A 197 0.01 20.60 -3.91
C VAL A 197 1.38 21.24 -4.04
N ARG A 198 1.40 22.46 -4.58
CA ARG A 198 2.61 23.27 -4.75
C ARG A 198 2.53 24.51 -3.87
N THR A 199 3.53 24.68 -3.03
CA THR A 199 3.82 25.93 -2.32
C THR A 199 5.03 26.60 -2.95
N SER A 200 5.46 27.74 -2.39
CA SER A 200 6.66 28.45 -2.83
C SER A 200 7.96 27.66 -2.61
N ASP A 201 7.96 26.74 -1.64
CA ASP A 201 9.14 26.04 -1.13
C ASP A 201 9.11 24.52 -1.27
N ALA A 202 7.94 23.91 -1.49
CA ALA A 202 7.81 22.46 -1.59
C ALA A 202 6.66 22.00 -2.50
N MET A 203 6.76 20.73 -2.89
CA MET A 203 5.70 19.93 -3.47
C MET A 203 5.21 18.94 -2.43
N TYR A 204 3.89 18.83 -2.26
CA TYR A 204 3.29 17.88 -1.33
C TYR A 204 2.47 16.84 -2.10
N ILE A 205 2.72 15.57 -1.79
CA ILE A 205 1.79 14.48 -2.08
C ILE A 205 0.88 14.35 -0.87
N ILE A 206 -0.41 14.63 -1.02
CA ILE A 206 -1.37 14.62 0.09
C ILE A 206 -2.37 13.47 -0.10
N GLU A 207 -2.56 12.70 0.97
CA GLU A 207 -3.63 11.71 1.10
C GLU A 207 -4.60 12.17 2.19
N THR A 208 -5.88 12.23 1.86
CA THR A 208 -6.95 12.44 2.84
C THR A 208 -7.51 11.09 3.26
N LYS A 209 -7.62 10.83 4.56
CA LYS A 209 -8.13 9.55 5.06
C LYS A 209 -9.10 9.69 6.22
N SER A 210 -10.04 8.75 6.29
CA SER A 210 -10.88 8.60 7.48
C SER A 210 -9.99 8.39 8.71
N THR A 211 -10.39 8.93 9.85
CA THR A 211 -9.65 8.80 11.12
C THR A 211 -9.37 7.34 11.46
N LYS A 212 -10.36 6.46 11.23
CA LYS A 212 -10.22 5.02 11.49
C LYS A 212 -9.12 4.41 10.64
N ASP A 213 -9.14 4.65 9.32
CA ASP A 213 -8.19 4.03 8.40
C ASP A 213 -6.78 4.60 8.60
N ALA A 214 -6.65 5.92 8.79
CA ALA A 214 -5.37 6.56 9.11
C ALA A 214 -4.68 5.91 10.33
N ASN A 215 -5.46 5.56 11.35
CA ASN A 215 -4.94 5.02 12.61
C ASN A 215 -4.71 3.51 12.57
N SER A 216 -5.61 2.75 11.94
CA SER A 216 -5.67 1.30 12.09
C SER A 216 -5.34 0.50 10.83
N ASP A 217 -5.52 1.06 9.63
CA ASP A 217 -5.28 0.33 8.39
C ASP A 217 -3.77 0.17 8.16
N ILE A 218 -3.33 -1.08 8.08
CA ILE A 218 -1.94 -1.43 7.86
C ILE A 218 -1.47 -0.99 6.47
N ASP A 219 -2.32 -1.12 5.44
CA ASP A 219 -1.95 -0.76 4.07
C ASP A 219 -1.81 0.75 3.91
N THR A 220 -2.63 1.55 4.60
CA THR A 220 -2.47 3.01 4.69
C THR A 220 -1.08 3.38 5.21
N LYS A 221 -0.59 2.71 6.26
CA LYS A 221 0.76 2.98 6.79
C LYS A 221 1.87 2.57 5.82
N ILE A 222 1.70 1.44 5.14
CA ILE A 222 2.68 0.98 4.14
C ILE A 222 2.72 1.95 2.94
N LYS A 223 1.57 2.43 2.46
CA LYS A 223 1.49 3.46 1.41
C LYS A 223 2.21 4.74 1.81
N ALA A 224 1.99 5.21 3.05
CA ALA A 224 2.64 6.40 3.57
C ALA A 224 4.17 6.27 3.60
N ILE A 225 4.69 5.10 4.00
CA ILE A 225 6.14 4.81 3.96
C ILE A 225 6.66 4.86 2.52
N ALA A 226 6.01 4.14 1.60
CA ALA A 226 6.43 4.09 0.19
C ALA A 226 6.38 5.47 -0.49
N ALA A 227 5.37 6.29 -0.17
CA ALA A 227 5.25 7.65 -0.67
C ALA A 227 6.33 8.58 -0.09
N SER A 228 6.61 8.47 1.22
CA SER A 228 7.69 9.23 1.87
C SER A 228 9.06 8.90 1.26
N GLU A 229 9.34 7.61 1.04
CA GLU A 229 10.58 7.15 0.38
C GLU A 229 10.68 7.65 -1.07
N LEU A 230 9.56 7.73 -1.80
CA LEU A 230 9.53 8.33 -3.12
C LEU A 230 9.86 9.83 -3.04
N CYS A 231 9.23 10.57 -2.14
CA CYS A 231 9.48 12.00 -1.89
C CYS A 231 10.97 12.29 -1.60
N ILE A 232 11.61 11.49 -0.75
CA ILE A 232 13.06 11.58 -0.49
C ILE A 232 13.89 11.36 -1.75
N ARG A 233 13.51 10.41 -2.61
CA ARG A 233 14.23 10.11 -3.86
C ARG A 233 14.05 11.22 -4.89
N ILE A 234 12.82 11.64 -5.17
CA ILE A 234 12.53 12.67 -6.19
C ILE A 234 13.09 14.03 -5.78
N SER A 235 13.19 14.33 -4.48
CA SER A 235 13.83 15.56 -3.99
C SER A 235 15.31 15.68 -4.36
N LYS A 236 16.00 14.54 -4.58
CA LYS A 236 17.40 14.51 -5.00
C LYS A 236 17.58 14.79 -6.49
N ILE A 237 16.51 14.70 -7.27
CA ILE A 237 16.54 14.83 -8.73
C ILE A 237 16.44 16.30 -9.11
N LYS A 238 17.11 16.70 -10.20
CA LYS A 238 16.97 18.04 -10.77
C LYS A 238 15.72 18.09 -11.64
N ASN A 239 15.00 19.21 -11.58
CA ASN A 239 13.87 19.44 -12.49
C ASN A 239 14.41 19.53 -13.92
N MET A 240 13.95 18.63 -14.80
CA MET A 240 14.38 18.56 -16.20
C MET A 240 13.14 18.49 -17.11
N PRO A 241 12.90 19.49 -17.99
CA PRO A 241 13.64 20.73 -18.12
C PRO A 241 13.56 21.60 -16.84
N PRO A 242 14.45 22.59 -16.65
CA PRO A 242 14.35 23.50 -15.51
C PRO A 242 12.94 24.11 -15.41
N THR A 243 12.34 24.02 -14.22
CA THR A 243 11.01 24.57 -13.92
C THR A 243 11.09 25.44 -12.68
N ILE A 244 10.09 26.31 -12.49
CA ILE A 244 9.86 27.06 -11.25
C ILE A 244 9.33 26.20 -10.11
N GLN A 245 9.16 24.89 -10.33
CA GLN A 245 8.64 24.00 -9.30
C GLN A 245 9.69 23.83 -8.19
N PRO A 246 9.28 23.83 -6.91
CA PRO A 246 10.17 23.44 -5.83
C PRO A 246 10.76 22.05 -6.04
N ARG A 247 11.99 21.87 -5.55
CA ARG A 247 12.69 20.58 -5.57
C ARG A 247 12.36 19.71 -4.38
N ASN A 248 11.98 20.30 -3.25
CA ASN A 248 11.62 19.53 -2.07
C ASN A 248 10.24 18.93 -2.28
N TRP A 249 10.14 17.63 -2.04
CA TRP A 249 8.89 16.88 -2.05
C TRP A 249 8.69 16.24 -0.69
N ASP A 250 7.48 16.35 -0.17
CA ASP A 250 7.07 15.71 1.08
C ASP A 250 5.72 15.01 0.91
N TYR A 251 5.49 13.99 1.73
CA TYR A 251 4.24 13.24 1.77
C TYR A 251 3.49 13.54 3.06
N VAL A 252 2.19 13.84 2.96
CA VAL A 252 1.35 14.13 4.11
C VAL A 252 0.10 13.26 4.07
N LEU A 253 -0.11 12.48 5.12
CA LEU A 253 -1.38 11.83 5.40
C LEU A 253 -2.18 12.74 6.32
N ILE A 254 -3.37 13.18 5.89
CA ILE A 254 -4.28 14.03 6.66
C ILE A 254 -5.46 13.17 7.16
N PRO A 255 -5.49 12.81 8.45
CA PRO A 255 -6.65 12.19 9.07
C PRO A 255 -7.80 13.19 9.19
N GLN A 256 -9.03 12.73 8.94
CA GLN A 256 -10.22 13.58 8.97
C GLN A 256 -10.41 14.31 10.31
N ASN A 257 -10.19 13.65 11.45
CA ASN A 257 -10.33 14.31 12.75
C ASN A 257 -9.33 15.45 12.94
N ILE A 258 -8.10 15.31 12.44
CA ILE A 258 -7.10 16.38 12.55
C ILE A 258 -7.51 17.56 11.70
N PHE A 259 -8.01 17.31 10.49
CA PHE A 259 -8.53 18.37 9.64
C PHE A 259 -9.69 19.11 10.31
N GLU A 260 -10.65 18.38 10.89
CA GLU A 260 -11.80 18.95 11.61
C GLU A 260 -11.38 19.72 12.87
N GLU A 261 -10.40 19.23 13.64
CA GLU A 261 -9.82 19.94 14.80
C GLU A 261 -9.14 21.26 14.42
N MET A 262 -8.65 21.36 13.18
CA MET A 262 -7.88 22.48 12.65
C MET A 262 -8.72 23.39 11.73
N GLU A 263 -10.05 23.37 11.87
CA GLU A 263 -10.95 24.21 11.07
C GLU A 263 -10.51 25.69 11.08
N GLY A 264 -10.45 26.30 9.90
CA GLY A 264 -9.97 27.68 9.71
C GLY A 264 -8.45 27.85 9.68
N SER A 265 -7.66 26.79 9.91
CA SER A 265 -6.20 26.84 9.80
C SER A 265 -5.71 26.70 8.37
N GLY A 266 -4.55 27.28 8.08
CA GLY A 266 -3.86 27.09 6.80
C GLY A 266 -3.22 25.70 6.66
N LEU A 267 -2.87 25.35 5.43
CA LEU A 267 -2.21 24.12 5.01
C LEU A 267 -0.98 23.81 5.86
N ARG A 268 -0.10 24.80 6.06
CA ARG A 268 1.15 24.60 6.82
C ARG A 268 0.90 24.12 8.25
N SER A 269 -0.02 24.75 8.97
CA SER A 269 -0.37 24.34 10.33
C SER A 269 -1.02 22.96 10.38
N ILE A 270 -1.84 22.62 9.38
CA ILE A 270 -2.43 21.27 9.26
C ILE A 270 -1.33 20.22 9.04
N ILE A 271 -0.35 20.50 8.17
CA ILE A 271 0.79 19.61 7.90
C ILE A 271 1.61 19.38 9.18
N GLU A 272 2.02 20.45 9.86
CA GLU A 272 2.79 20.39 11.11
C GLU A 272 2.06 19.53 12.18
N ARG A 273 0.75 19.72 12.32
CA ARG A 273 -0.08 18.92 13.24
C ARG A 273 -0.15 17.43 12.84
N CYS A 274 -0.24 17.14 11.54
CA CYS A 274 -0.27 15.76 11.03
C CYS A 274 1.06 15.04 11.27
N GLU A 275 2.19 15.72 11.03
CA GLU A 275 3.53 15.16 11.25
C GLU A 275 3.77 14.83 12.72
N ALA A 276 3.42 15.74 13.63
CA ALA A 276 3.50 15.51 15.07
C ALA A 276 2.67 14.28 15.50
N ASN A 277 1.45 14.14 14.96
CA ASN A 277 0.59 13.00 15.25
C ASN A 277 1.14 11.68 14.69
N LEU A 278 1.71 11.69 13.47
CA LEU A 278 2.33 10.51 12.87
C LEU A 278 3.57 10.05 13.66
N ALA A 279 4.38 10.99 14.16
CA ALA A 279 5.50 10.67 15.05
C ALA A 279 5.01 10.00 16.35
N LEU A 280 3.98 10.54 16.98
CA LEU A 280 3.34 9.97 18.17
C LEU A 280 2.79 8.54 17.92
N LEU A 281 2.15 8.31 16.77
CA LEU A 281 1.62 6.99 16.41
C LEU A 281 2.74 5.96 16.13
N LYS A 282 3.92 6.40 15.70
CA LYS A 282 5.11 5.54 15.54
C LYS A 282 5.72 5.19 16.91
N MET A 283 5.85 6.16 17.81
CA MET A 283 6.37 5.94 19.18
C MET A 283 5.51 4.99 20.03
N ARG A 284 4.19 4.91 19.80
CA ARG A 284 3.31 3.97 20.51
C ARG A 284 3.36 2.52 20.01
N ARG A 285 4.13 2.25 18.95
CA ARG A 285 4.31 0.91 18.36
C ARG A 285 5.67 0.28 18.67
N GLU A 286 6.60 1.06 19.21
CA GLU A 286 7.88 0.58 19.78
C GLU A 286 7.68 0.24 21.26
#